data_AF-D3APE2-F1
#
_entry.id   AF-D3APE2-F1
#
_cell.length_a   1.000
_cell.length_b   1.000
_cell.length_c   1.000
_cell.angle_alpha   90.00
_cell.angle_beta   90.00
_cell.angle_gamma   90.00
#
_symmetry.space_group_name_H-M   'P 1'
#
loop_
_entity.id
_entity.type
_entity.pdbx_description
1 polymer ?
#
loop_
_entity_poly.entity_id
_entity_poly.type
_entity_poly.pdbx_seq_one_letter_code
_entity_poly.pdbx_strand_id
1 'polypeptide(L)' 'MIVDDEKFIRKSIRNRIDWERFGITEIEEAANGQEALALQESFRPTIV' A
#
# COMPACT_ATOMS: atom_id res chain seq x y z
N MET A 1 -0.37 2.22 -2.80
CA MET A 1 -0.86 2.00 -1.42
C MET A 1 -1.51 0.64 -1.40
N ILE A 2 -1.35 -0.15 -0.34
CA ILE A 2 -1.97 -1.47 -0.23
C ILE A 2 -3.03 -1.40 0.86
N VAL A 3 -4.30 -1.65 0.51
CA VAL A 3 -5.44 -1.58 1.43
C VAL A 3 -6.13 -2.94 1.47
N ASP A 4 -6.12 -3.56 2.64
CA ASP A 4 -6.72 -4.88 2.90
C ASP A 4 -6.87 -5.00 4.42
N ASP A 5 -7.87 -5.69 4.95
CA ASP A 5 -8.07 -5.83 6.40
C ASP A 5 -7.15 -6.90 7.01
N GLU A 6 -6.71 -7.88 6.22
CA GLU A 6 -5.81 -8.94 6.66
C GLU A 6 -4.33 -8.53 6.60
N LYS A 7 -3.72 -8.36 7.78
CA LYS A 7 -2.30 -7.95 7.92
C LYS A 7 -1.33 -8.87 7.15
N PHE A 8 -1.58 -10.18 7.15
CA PHE A 8 -0.70 -11.14 6.48
C PHE A 8 -0.76 -11.02 4.96
N ILE A 9 -1.95 -10.72 4.40
CA ILE A 9 -2.13 -10.47 2.97
C ILE A 9 -1.40 -9.20 2.55
N ARG A 10 -1.57 -8.08 3.27
CA ARG A 10 -0.83 -6.83 2.99
C ARG A 10 0.68 -7.03 2.97
N LYS A 11 1.23 -7.70 3.99
CA LYS A 11 2.67 -7.97 4.09
C LYS A 11 3.15 -8.92 3.00
N SER A 12 2.36 -9.91 2.64
CA SER A 12 2.68 -10.82 1.54
C SER A 12 2.79 -10.07 0.20
N ILE A 13 1.81 -9.21 -0.11
CA ILE A 13 1.80 -8.37 -1.33
C ILE A 13 3.02 -7.45 -1.34
N ARG A 14 3.28 -6.71 -0.25
CA ARG A 14 4.45 -5.84 -0.14
C ARG A 14 5.77 -6.60 -0.37
N ASN A 15 5.93 -7.78 0.21
CA ASN A 15 7.23 -8.46 0.25
C ASN A 15 7.50 -9.38 -0.94
N ARG A 16 6.47 -9.82 -1.68
CA ARG A 16 6.62 -10.80 -2.77
C ARG A 16 6.72 -10.17 -4.16
N ILE A 17 6.32 -8.91 -4.31
CA ILE A 17 6.37 -8.20 -5.58
C ILE A 17 7.69 -7.42 -5.66
N ASP A 18 8.37 -7.50 -6.80
CA ASP A 18 9.52 -6.68 -7.12
C ASP A 18 9.03 -5.30 -7.61
N TRP A 19 8.68 -4.43 -6.65
CA TRP A 19 8.10 -3.12 -6.93
C TRP A 19 9.04 -2.18 -7.69
N GLU A 20 10.35 -2.31 -7.44
CA GLU A 20 11.37 -1.49 -8.10
C GLU A 20 11.37 -1.73 -9.62
N ARG A 21 11.12 -2.96 -10.08
CA ARG A 21 10.95 -3.27 -11.51
C ARG A 21 9.81 -2.51 -12.18
N PHE A 22 8.82 -2.06 -11.41
CA PHE A 22 7.70 -1.26 -11.89
C PHE A 22 7.90 0.24 -11.64
N GLY A 23 9.08 0.66 -11.17
CA GLY A 23 9.36 2.05 -10.82
C GLY A 23 8.65 2.53 -9.54
N ILE A 24 8.16 1.60 -8.71
CA ILE A 24 7.49 1.91 -7.45
C ILE A 24 8.53 1.82 -6.34
N THR A 25 8.89 2.96 -5.76
CA THR A 25 9.94 3.08 -4.73
C THR A 25 9.38 3.29 -3.33
N GLU A 26 8.10 3.67 -3.22
CA GLU A 26 7.44 3.93 -1.95
C GLU A 26 6.08 3.22 -1.89
N ILE A 27 5.77 2.67 -0.71
CA ILE A 27 4.55 1.90 -0.48
C ILE A 27 4.07 2.18 0.94
N GLU A 28 2.83 2.62 1.07
CA GLU A 28 2.08 2.67 2.33
C GLU A 28 1.05 1.54 2.42
N GLU A 29 0.75 1.12 3.65
CA GLU A 29 -0.27 0.11 3.98
C GLU A 29 -1.38 0.73 4.82
N ALA A 30 -2.63 0.33 4.58
CA ALA A 30 -3.77 0.68 5.42
C ALA A 30 -4.62 -0.56 5.73
N ALA A 31 -5.16 -0.67 6.93
CA ALA A 31 -6.00 -1.81 7.34
C ALA A 31 -7.47 -1.66 6.97
N ASN A 32 -7.90 -0.49 6.50
CA ASN A 32 -9.27 -0.19 6.13
C ASN A 32 -9.33 1.11 5.30
N GLY A 33 -10.53 1.44 4.82
CA GLY A 33 -10.77 2.65 4.03
C GLY A 33 -10.53 3.96 4.78
N GLN A 34 -10.75 4.02 6.10
CA GLN A 34 -10.52 5.25 6.88
C GLN A 34 -9.03 5.56 7.02
N GLU A 35 -8.21 4.54 7.33
CA GLU A 35 -6.75 4.68 7.34
C GLU A 35 -6.20 5.05 5.97
N ALA A 36 -6.71 4.40 4.90
CA ALA A 36 -6.33 4.71 3.54
C ALA A 36 -6.66 6.16 3.15
N LEU A 37 -7.85 6.62 3.54
CA LEU A 37 -8.29 8.00 3.29
C LEU A 37 -7.42 9.01 4.05
N ALA A 38 -7.05 8.71 5.29
CA ALA A 38 -6.16 9.56 6.09
C ALA A 38 -4.75 9.68 5.48
N LEU A 39 -4.26 8.61 4.85
CA LEU A 39 -2.95 8.59 4.17
C LEU A 39 -2.98 9.21 2.77
N GLN A 40 -4.15 9.36 2.16
CA GLN A 40 -4.27 9.78 0.76
C GLN A 40 -3.67 11.18 0.50
N GLU A 41 -3.84 12.13 1.41
CA GLU A 41 -3.36 13.50 1.22
C GLU A 41 -1.84 13.63 1.34
N SER A 42 -1.23 12.88 2.26
CA SER A 42 0.21 12.92 2.54
C SER A 42 1.00 12.02 1.59
N PHE A 43 0.53 10.80 1.34
CA PHE A 43 1.23 9.82 0.51
C PHE A 43 0.93 9.99 -0.99
N ARG A 44 -0.26 10.51 -1.34
CA ARG A 44 -0.71 10.72 -2.73
C ARG A 44 -0.40 9.54 -3.65
N PRO A 45 -0.92 8.34 -3.34
CA PRO A 45 -0.59 7.15 -4.09
C PRO A 45 -1.03 7.24 -5.56
N THR A 46 -0.15 6.82 -6.47
CA THR A 46 -0.46 6.69 -7.90
C THR A 46 -1.34 5.47 -8.21
N ILE A 47 -1.32 4.48 -7.33
CA ILE A 47 -2.11 3.25 -7.39
C ILE A 47 -2.53 2.82 -5.98
N VAL A 48 -3.76 2.33 -5.85
CA VAL A 48 -4.37 1.80 -4.63
C VAL A 48 -4.82 0.37 -4.89
#